data_AF-L8LRI3-F1
#
_entry.id   AF-L8LRI3-F1
#
_cell.length_a   1.000
_cell.length_b   1.000
_cell.length_c   1.000
_cell.angle_alpha   90.00
_cell.angle_beta   90.00
_cell.angle_gamma   90.00
#
_symmetry.space_group_name_H-M   'P 1'
#
loop_
_entity.id
_entity.type
_entity.pdbx_description
1 polymer ?
#
loop_
_entity_poly.entity_id
_entity_poly.type
_entity_poly.pdbx_seq_one_letter_code
_entity_poly.pdbx_strand_id
1 'polypeptide(L)'
;MISNSEAIVSQLVQILLEQIETYTDLTPNDLAILTDKFSELADAIVDGRINVDGLDTNQILQTLYAYSVNLTVVGTPASDTFQTGARGLNFILGRDGNDVVLAVDDSQDLPGRREFDFLDGGNGRDRFILGDRRTAFYNSGNANFAGDRDYGLVLGFRTQDDIIQLHGSAANYTLQVDGTSTNIFLLGQNNSQELIGTVSGVTGLSLNAPYFKYVSGDAPAPVVGLINQYGNRGQNIPWNIAIANDDSGDVYATGTTAGNVGGPSAG
;
A
#
# COMPACT_ATOMS: atom_id res chain seq x y z
N MET A 1 28.66 -20.71 27.13
CA MET A 1 28.58 -19.30 26.72
C MET A 1 27.73 -19.30 25.48
N ILE A 2 26.50 -18.82 25.61
CA ILE A 2 25.57 -18.64 24.49
C ILE A 2 26.23 -17.64 23.54
N SER A 3 26.29 -17.96 22.25
CA SER A 3 26.95 -17.08 21.28
C SER A 3 26.25 -15.71 21.26
N ASN A 4 26.99 -14.63 20.99
CA ASN A 4 26.45 -13.26 21.01
C ASN A 4 25.21 -13.12 20.09
N SER A 5 25.18 -13.90 19.01
CA SER A 5 24.06 -14.02 18.06
C SER A 5 22.82 -14.67 18.66
N GLU A 6 22.94 -15.75 19.44
CA GLU A 6 21.79 -16.41 20.10
C GLU A 6 21.15 -15.51 21.18
N ALA A 7 21.93 -14.71 21.90
CA ALA A 7 21.41 -13.74 22.86
C ALA A 7 20.68 -12.57 22.17
N ILE A 8 21.22 -12.07 21.05
CA ILE A 8 20.60 -11.02 20.24
C ILE A 8 19.32 -11.54 19.57
N VAL A 9 19.34 -12.74 18.98
CA VAL A 9 18.14 -13.39 18.41
C VAL A 9 17.07 -13.58 19.49
N SER A 10 17.44 -14.02 20.69
CA SER A 10 16.49 -14.20 21.79
C SER A 10 15.89 -12.88 22.29
N GLN A 11 16.64 -11.76 22.22
CA GLN A 11 16.18 -10.43 22.60
C GLN A 11 15.30 -9.80 21.49
N LEU A 12 15.62 -10.06 20.22
CA LEU A 12 14.82 -9.69 19.05
C LEU A 12 13.46 -10.42 19.05
N VAL A 13 13.48 -11.73 19.30
CA VAL A 13 12.29 -12.57 19.45
C VAL A 13 11.45 -12.09 20.62
N GLN A 14 12.04 -11.65 21.74
CA GLN A 14 11.30 -11.05 22.86
C GLN A 14 10.61 -9.73 22.49
N ILE A 15 11.30 -8.79 21.82
CA ILE A 15 10.70 -7.51 21.39
C ILE A 15 9.55 -7.75 20.39
N LEU A 16 9.71 -8.71 19.48
CA LEU A 16 8.69 -9.06 18.49
C LEU A 16 7.55 -9.88 19.10
N LEU A 17 7.81 -10.76 20.07
CA LEU A 17 6.78 -11.47 20.84
C LEU A 17 5.99 -10.52 21.73
N GLU A 18 6.62 -9.54 22.37
CA GLU A 18 5.94 -8.47 23.11
C GLU A 18 5.02 -7.64 22.21
N GLN A 19 5.40 -7.45 20.94
CA GLN A 19 4.52 -6.86 19.93
C GLN A 19 3.39 -7.83 19.56
N ILE A 20 3.67 -9.11 19.27
CA ILE A 20 2.70 -10.17 18.91
C ILE A 20 1.65 -10.41 20.01
N GLU A 21 2.05 -10.36 21.29
CA GLU A 21 1.16 -10.50 22.44
C GLU A 21 0.13 -9.36 22.56
N THR A 22 0.35 -8.24 21.87
CA THR A 22 -0.66 -7.16 21.75
C THR A 22 -1.67 -7.39 20.61
N TYR A 23 -1.48 -8.40 19.75
CA TYR A 23 -2.40 -8.74 18.66
C TYR A 23 -3.33 -9.89 19.09
N THR A 24 -4.42 -9.56 19.78
CA THR A 24 -5.42 -10.54 20.24
C THR A 24 -6.25 -11.18 19.11
N ASP A 25 -6.10 -10.68 17.89
CA ASP A 25 -7.00 -10.97 16.77
C ASP A 25 -6.28 -11.64 15.59
N LEU A 26 -5.09 -12.20 15.82
CA LEU A 26 -4.37 -12.97 14.81
C LEU A 26 -5.15 -14.26 14.53
N THR A 27 -5.51 -14.47 13.27
CA THR A 27 -6.00 -15.78 12.86
C THR A 27 -4.85 -16.79 12.89
N PRO A 28 -5.11 -18.11 13.01
CA PRO A 28 -4.05 -19.12 12.94
C PRO A 28 -3.19 -19.02 11.67
N ASN A 29 -3.75 -18.50 10.58
CA ASN A 29 -3.03 -18.28 9.32
C ASN A 29 -2.11 -17.05 9.36
N ASP A 30 -2.55 -15.97 10.02
CA ASP A 30 -1.69 -14.79 10.24
C ASP A 30 -0.50 -15.15 11.14
N LEU A 31 -0.75 -15.95 12.18
CA LEU A 31 0.29 -16.44 13.07
C LEU A 31 1.28 -17.36 12.33
N ALA A 32 0.80 -18.20 11.40
CA ALA A 32 1.65 -19.05 10.59
C ALA A 32 2.58 -18.24 9.65
N ILE A 33 2.06 -17.21 8.98
CA ILE A 33 2.85 -16.35 8.08
C ILE A 33 3.90 -15.54 8.85
N LEU A 34 3.52 -14.98 10.01
CA LEU A 34 4.46 -14.31 10.91
C LEU A 34 5.55 -15.28 11.37
N THR A 35 5.16 -16.48 11.82
CA THR A 35 6.09 -17.52 12.26
C THR A 35 7.07 -17.93 11.16
N ASP A 36 6.59 -18.10 9.93
CA ASP A 36 7.41 -18.47 8.77
C ASP A 36 8.45 -17.38 8.44
N LYS A 37 8.01 -16.12 8.40
CA LYS A 37 8.91 -14.96 8.19
C LYS A 37 9.92 -14.76 9.32
N PHE A 38 9.55 -15.07 10.57
CA PHE A 38 10.50 -15.06 11.69
C PHE A 38 11.52 -16.19 11.58
N SER A 39 11.09 -17.37 11.15
CA SER A 39 12.00 -18.49 10.89
C SER A 39 12.99 -18.17 9.77
N GLU A 40 12.53 -17.56 8.66
CA GLU A 40 13.41 -17.14 7.57
C GLU A 40 14.43 -16.07 7.99
N LEU A 41 14.03 -15.11 8.82
CA LEU A 41 14.93 -14.09 9.36
C LEU A 41 15.95 -14.70 10.34
N ALA A 42 15.49 -15.59 11.22
CA ALA A 42 16.35 -16.30 12.17
C ALA A 42 17.38 -17.16 11.43
N ASP A 43 16.95 -17.92 10.42
CA ASP A 43 17.83 -18.72 9.59
C ASP A 43 18.84 -17.86 8.82
N ALA A 44 18.45 -16.69 8.33
CA ALA A 44 19.38 -15.78 7.64
C ALA A 44 20.46 -15.19 8.57
N ILE A 45 20.13 -14.94 9.83
CA ILE A 45 21.11 -14.50 10.85
C ILE A 45 22.02 -15.68 11.26
N VAL A 46 21.45 -16.86 11.51
CA VAL A 46 22.19 -18.07 11.92
C VAL A 46 23.12 -18.58 10.83
N ASP A 47 22.69 -18.53 9.57
CA ASP A 47 23.50 -18.90 8.41
C ASP A 47 24.57 -17.85 8.06
N GLY A 48 24.65 -16.74 8.81
CA GLY A 48 25.60 -15.65 8.57
C GLY A 48 25.34 -14.87 7.29
N ARG A 49 24.14 -15.03 6.69
CA ARG A 49 23.69 -14.23 5.53
C ARG A 49 23.42 -12.78 5.93
N ILE A 50 23.03 -12.55 7.19
CA ILE A 50 22.91 -11.23 7.80
C ILE A 50 23.87 -11.17 8.99
N ASN A 51 24.89 -10.30 8.90
CA ASN A 51 25.75 -10.01 10.03
C ASN A 51 25.15 -8.87 10.86
N VAL A 52 24.64 -9.20 12.03
CA VAL A 52 24.09 -8.23 13.00
C VAL A 52 25.09 -7.82 14.09
N ASP A 53 26.30 -8.39 14.07
CA ASP A 53 27.31 -8.10 15.07
C ASP A 53 27.83 -6.66 14.92
N GLY A 54 27.66 -5.86 15.97
CA GLY A 54 28.12 -4.48 16.01
C GLY A 54 27.15 -3.45 15.42
N LEU A 55 25.95 -3.88 15.02
CA LEU A 55 24.88 -2.95 14.66
C LEU A 55 24.24 -2.35 15.91
N ASP A 56 23.99 -1.03 15.88
CA ASP A 56 23.19 -0.36 16.91
C ASP A 56 21.68 -0.64 16.73
N THR A 57 20.87 -0.23 17.71
CA THR A 57 19.41 -0.45 17.68
C THR A 57 18.75 0.11 16.42
N ASN A 58 19.21 1.25 15.90
CA ASN A 58 18.65 1.84 14.68
C ASN A 58 19.07 1.07 13.42
N GLN A 59 20.29 0.55 13.38
CA GLN A 59 20.79 -0.29 12.30
C GLN A 59 20.14 -1.68 12.29
N ILE A 60 19.84 -2.23 13.46
CA ILE A 60 19.03 -3.44 13.63
C ILE A 60 17.60 -3.19 13.14
N LEU A 61 16.97 -2.07 13.52
CA LEU A 61 15.67 -1.65 13.02
C LEU A 61 15.68 -1.48 11.49
N GLN A 62 16.69 -0.85 10.91
CA GLN A 62 16.82 -0.71 9.45
C GLN A 62 16.97 -2.06 8.74
N THR A 63 17.70 -3.01 9.35
CA THR A 63 17.85 -4.37 8.83
C THR A 63 16.54 -5.16 8.93
N LEU A 64 15.80 -4.99 10.03
CA LEU A 64 14.46 -5.54 10.22
C LEU A 64 13.45 -4.96 9.22
N TYR A 65 13.48 -3.65 9.01
CA TYR A 65 12.67 -3.00 7.99
C TYR A 65 12.98 -3.56 6.61
N ALA A 66 14.27 -3.63 6.23
CA ALA A 66 14.76 -4.20 4.97
C ALA A 66 14.35 -5.67 4.74
N TYR A 67 14.24 -6.48 5.80
CA TYR A 67 13.82 -7.88 5.72
C TYR A 67 12.29 -8.07 5.84
N SER A 68 11.60 -7.09 6.42
CA SER A 68 10.13 -7.00 6.42
C SER A 68 9.58 -6.40 5.12
N VAL A 69 10.44 -5.82 4.26
CA VAL A 69 10.08 -5.37 2.92
C VAL A 69 9.62 -6.58 2.12
N ASN A 70 8.36 -6.60 1.71
CA ASN A 70 7.83 -7.62 0.82
C ASN A 70 8.19 -7.33 -0.64
N LEU A 71 8.31 -6.05 -1.01
CA LEU A 71 8.71 -5.68 -2.36
C LEU A 71 9.48 -4.35 -2.40
N THR A 72 10.62 -4.35 -3.09
CA THR A 72 11.29 -3.12 -3.54
C THR A 72 11.14 -2.99 -5.05
N VAL A 73 10.55 -1.90 -5.51
CA VAL A 73 10.39 -1.58 -6.93
C VAL A 73 11.10 -0.28 -7.24
N VAL A 74 11.92 -0.31 -8.30
CA VAL A 74 12.57 0.88 -8.85
C VAL A 74 12.15 1.01 -10.31
N GLY A 75 11.56 2.16 -10.61
CA GLY A 75 11.10 2.56 -11.93
C GLY A 75 12.21 2.87 -12.92
N THR A 76 11.76 3.29 -14.08
CA THR A 76 12.54 3.84 -15.17
C THR A 76 12.49 5.38 -15.13
N PRO A 77 13.25 6.09 -15.97
CA PRO A 77 13.07 7.53 -16.15
C PRO A 77 11.87 7.94 -17.01
N ALA A 78 10.98 7.00 -17.37
CA ALA A 78 9.77 7.26 -18.13
C ALA A 78 8.55 7.06 -17.23
N SER A 79 7.38 7.56 -17.67
CA SER A 79 6.11 7.32 -16.97
C SER A 79 5.86 5.82 -16.76
N ASP A 80 5.83 5.44 -15.49
CA ASP A 80 5.61 4.09 -15.03
C ASP A 80 4.26 3.96 -14.30
N THR A 81 3.84 2.72 -14.13
CA THR A 81 2.72 2.41 -13.26
C THR A 81 3.14 1.27 -12.35
N PHE A 82 2.96 1.46 -11.05
CA PHE A 82 3.31 0.51 -10.03
C PHE A 82 2.00 0.00 -9.43
N GLN A 83 1.68 -1.27 -9.70
CA GLN A 83 0.61 -1.99 -9.03
C GLN A 83 1.26 -3.24 -8.46
N THR A 84 1.68 -3.17 -7.20
CA THR A 84 2.49 -4.22 -6.60
C THR A 84 1.64 -5.46 -6.28
N GLY A 85 0.38 -5.25 -5.87
CA GLY A 85 -0.48 -6.32 -5.33
C GLY A 85 0.16 -7.07 -4.15
N ALA A 86 1.23 -6.50 -3.57
CA ALA A 86 2.08 -7.14 -2.61
C ALA A 86 1.71 -6.66 -1.21
N ARG A 87 1.53 -7.61 -0.31
CA ARG A 87 1.10 -7.34 1.06
C ARG A 87 2.28 -6.95 1.94
N GLY A 88 2.03 -6.24 3.03
CA GLY A 88 3.02 -5.79 4.03
C GLY A 88 3.86 -4.62 3.54
N LEU A 89 5.13 -4.50 3.96
CA LEU A 89 5.92 -3.28 3.72
C LEU A 89 6.48 -3.22 2.29
N ASN A 90 6.10 -2.22 1.50
CA ASN A 90 6.60 -2.01 0.15
C ASN A 90 7.45 -0.73 0.06
N PHE A 91 8.45 -0.75 -0.82
CA PHE A 91 9.28 0.42 -1.14
C PHE A 91 9.26 0.66 -2.65
N ILE A 92 8.66 1.77 -3.07
CA ILE A 92 8.48 2.11 -4.49
C ILE A 92 9.20 3.43 -4.79
N LEU A 93 10.08 3.39 -5.81
CA LEU A 93 10.80 4.56 -6.33
C LEU A 93 10.50 4.77 -7.82
N GLY A 94 9.71 5.79 -8.16
CA GLY A 94 9.31 6.13 -9.54
C GLY A 94 10.45 6.65 -10.42
N ARG A 95 11.25 7.59 -9.89
CA ARG A 95 12.37 8.31 -10.53
C ARG A 95 11.95 9.49 -11.40
N ASP A 96 11.94 9.39 -12.72
CA ASP A 96 11.49 10.49 -13.59
C ASP A 96 10.30 9.98 -14.39
N GLY A 97 9.33 10.82 -14.72
CA GLY A 97 8.11 10.38 -15.40
C GLY A 97 6.87 10.86 -14.65
N ASN A 98 5.71 10.83 -15.30
CA ASN A 98 4.44 10.98 -14.59
C ASN A 98 3.99 9.59 -14.16
N ASP A 99 4.19 9.25 -12.89
CA ASP A 99 4.04 7.89 -12.41
C ASP A 99 2.69 7.68 -11.69
N VAL A 100 2.21 6.44 -11.70
CA VAL A 100 1.02 6.04 -10.93
C VAL A 100 1.42 4.98 -9.92
N VAL A 101 1.23 5.27 -8.63
CA VAL A 101 1.70 4.44 -7.52
C VAL A 101 0.52 3.86 -6.74
N LEU A 102 0.39 2.53 -6.78
CA LEU A 102 -0.54 1.72 -5.99
C LEU A 102 0.25 0.59 -5.31
N ALA A 103 0.44 0.71 -3.99
CA ALA A 103 1.28 -0.21 -3.21
C ALA A 103 0.53 -1.34 -2.50
N VAL A 104 -0.80 -1.28 -2.47
CA VAL A 104 -1.63 -2.27 -1.78
C VAL A 104 -2.23 -3.29 -2.75
N ASP A 105 -2.63 -4.45 -2.23
CA ASP A 105 -3.55 -5.35 -2.92
C ASP A 105 -5.00 -4.83 -2.80
N ASP A 106 -5.46 -4.13 -3.84
CA ASP A 106 -6.79 -3.51 -3.93
C ASP A 106 -7.94 -4.51 -4.16
N SER A 107 -7.63 -5.80 -4.36
CA SER A 107 -8.64 -6.87 -4.45
C SER A 107 -9.21 -7.27 -3.09
N GLN A 108 -8.55 -6.89 -1.99
CA GLN A 108 -8.95 -7.21 -0.62
C GLN A 108 -10.17 -6.38 -0.15
N ASP A 109 -10.85 -6.88 0.89
CA ASP A 109 -11.93 -6.13 1.53
C ASP A 109 -11.41 -4.94 2.34
N LEU A 110 -10.19 -5.04 2.89
CA LEU A 110 -9.48 -3.97 3.59
C LEU A 110 -8.05 -3.82 3.04
N PRO A 111 -7.87 -3.22 1.85
CA PRO A 111 -6.55 -3.02 1.24
C PRO A 111 -5.65 -2.16 2.13
N GLY A 112 -4.37 -2.50 2.23
CA GLY A 112 -3.42 -1.75 3.06
C GLY A 112 -3.51 -2.04 4.56
N ARG A 113 -4.45 -2.87 5.02
CA ARG A 113 -4.58 -3.18 6.44
C ARG A 113 -3.33 -3.88 6.95
N ARG A 114 -2.70 -3.32 7.99
CA ARG A 114 -1.39 -3.74 8.55
C ARG A 114 -0.23 -3.62 7.54
N GLU A 115 -0.31 -2.68 6.61
CA GLU A 115 0.73 -2.41 5.61
C GLU A 115 1.28 -1.00 5.82
N PHE A 116 2.61 -0.86 5.80
CA PHE A 116 3.28 0.43 5.90
C PHE A 116 4.20 0.57 4.70
N ASP A 117 3.85 1.48 3.77
CA ASP A 117 4.49 1.55 2.47
C ASP A 117 5.22 2.88 2.27
N PHE A 118 6.38 2.82 1.60
CA PHE A 118 7.15 3.99 1.18
C PHE A 118 6.92 4.26 -0.30
N LEU A 119 6.35 5.42 -0.59
CA LEU A 119 5.90 5.80 -1.92
C LEU A 119 6.64 7.06 -2.38
N ASP A 120 7.62 6.89 -3.27
CA ASP A 120 8.30 8.00 -3.93
C ASP A 120 7.99 7.97 -5.43
N GLY A 121 7.34 9.01 -5.94
CA GLY A 121 7.09 9.18 -7.38
C GLY A 121 8.28 9.76 -8.13
N GLY A 122 9.19 10.45 -7.42
CA GLY A 122 10.29 11.17 -8.04
C GLY A 122 9.84 12.45 -8.77
N ASN A 123 10.34 12.66 -9.99
CA ASN A 123 10.13 13.85 -10.80
C ASN A 123 9.09 13.62 -11.91
N GLY A 124 7.99 14.36 -11.85
CA GLY A 124 7.01 14.52 -12.92
C GLY A 124 5.69 14.95 -12.31
N ARG A 125 4.57 14.45 -12.82
CA ARG A 125 3.25 14.66 -12.23
C ARG A 125 2.72 13.32 -11.76
N ASP A 126 3.03 12.99 -10.52
CA ASP A 126 2.83 11.64 -9.99
C ASP A 126 1.47 11.50 -9.31
N ARG A 127 0.93 10.29 -9.29
CA ARG A 127 -0.32 9.97 -8.61
C ARG A 127 -0.10 8.88 -7.57
N PHE A 128 -0.28 9.25 -6.31
CA PHE A 128 -0.29 8.33 -5.18
C PHE A 128 -1.72 7.91 -4.88
N ILE A 129 -2.02 6.61 -4.96
CA ILE A 129 -3.36 6.07 -4.77
C ILE A 129 -3.50 5.52 -3.36
N LEU A 130 -4.20 6.25 -2.48
CA LEU A 130 -4.51 5.85 -1.11
C LEU A 130 -6.00 5.49 -0.93
N GLY A 131 -6.73 5.37 -2.03
CA GLY A 131 -8.12 4.92 -2.04
C GLY A 131 -8.66 4.83 -3.47
N ASP A 132 -9.66 3.98 -3.63
CA ASP A 132 -10.39 3.80 -4.88
C ASP A 132 -11.86 4.21 -4.74
N ARG A 133 -12.66 3.94 -5.77
CA ARG A 133 -14.10 4.26 -5.75
C ARG A 133 -14.90 3.51 -4.69
N ARG A 134 -14.39 2.41 -4.16
CA ARG A 134 -15.04 1.51 -3.19
C ARG A 134 -14.64 1.85 -1.75
N THR A 135 -13.37 2.09 -1.49
CA THR A 135 -12.85 2.25 -0.12
C THR A 135 -11.56 3.07 -0.07
N ALA A 136 -11.34 3.69 1.09
CA ALA A 136 -10.01 4.16 1.47
C ALA A 136 -9.11 2.95 1.76
N PHE A 137 -7.83 3.06 1.41
CA PHE A 137 -6.81 2.06 1.73
C PHE A 137 -6.17 2.38 3.08
N TYR A 138 -5.45 1.39 3.64
CA TYR A 138 -4.87 1.44 4.99
C TYR A 138 -5.90 1.64 6.10
N ASN A 139 -7.19 1.44 5.80
CA ASN A 139 -8.24 1.48 6.80
C ASN A 139 -8.41 0.09 7.41
N SER A 140 -8.06 -0.06 8.68
CA SER A 140 -8.16 -1.32 9.42
C SER A 140 -9.60 -1.75 9.70
N GLY A 141 -10.57 -0.82 9.59
CA GLY A 141 -11.98 -1.03 9.93
C GLY A 141 -12.25 -1.11 11.43
N ASN A 142 -11.24 -0.89 12.28
CA ASN A 142 -11.36 -0.98 13.74
C ASN A 142 -11.08 0.37 14.39
N ALA A 143 -12.11 0.97 14.96
CA ALA A 143 -12.06 2.31 15.57
C ALA A 143 -11.13 2.44 16.79
N ASN A 144 -10.59 1.34 17.32
CA ASN A 144 -9.67 1.35 18.47
C ASN A 144 -8.19 1.44 18.06
N PHE A 145 -7.87 1.24 16.79
CA PHE A 145 -6.52 1.40 16.26
C PHE A 145 -6.55 2.68 15.42
N ALA A 146 -5.82 3.71 15.85
CA ALA A 146 -5.83 5.04 15.21
C ALA A 146 -4.68 5.17 14.18
N GLY A 147 -4.52 4.16 13.32
CA GLY A 147 -3.59 4.13 12.20
C GLY A 147 -2.10 4.30 12.51
N ASP A 148 -1.61 3.97 13.72
CA ASP A 148 -0.17 4.00 14.02
C ASP A 148 0.61 2.84 13.40
N ARG A 149 -0.07 1.92 12.69
CA ARG A 149 0.47 0.63 12.24
C ARG A 149 0.26 0.34 10.75
N ASP A 150 -0.53 1.15 10.05
CA ASP A 150 -0.83 0.99 8.63
C ASP A 150 -1.10 2.32 7.94
N TYR A 151 -0.22 2.72 7.01
CA TYR A 151 -0.38 3.92 6.19
C TYR A 151 0.61 3.97 5.03
N GLY A 152 0.27 4.73 3.99
CA GLY A 152 1.22 5.10 2.92
C GLY A 152 2.05 6.34 3.28
N LEU A 153 3.36 6.21 3.36
CA LEU A 153 4.29 7.35 3.48
C LEU A 153 4.66 7.87 2.10
N VAL A 154 4.08 9.02 1.74
CA VAL A 154 4.35 9.73 0.48
C VAL A 154 5.58 10.62 0.65
N LEU A 155 6.58 10.41 -0.20
CA LEU A 155 7.83 11.15 -0.25
C LEU A 155 7.87 12.07 -1.48
N GLY A 156 8.61 13.17 -1.38
CA GLY A 156 8.87 14.06 -2.53
C GLY A 156 7.66 14.81 -3.09
N PHE A 157 6.51 14.79 -2.41
CA PHE A 157 5.26 15.34 -2.92
C PHE A 157 5.36 16.84 -3.27
N ARG A 158 4.98 17.20 -4.50
CA ARG A 158 4.95 18.58 -5.00
C ARG A 158 3.52 19.00 -5.26
N THR A 159 3.05 19.96 -4.48
CA THR A 159 1.66 20.49 -4.55
C THR A 159 1.26 21.11 -5.89
N GLN A 160 2.23 21.42 -6.77
CA GLN A 160 1.96 21.99 -8.09
C GLN A 160 1.76 20.90 -9.17
N ASP A 161 2.30 19.72 -8.95
CA ASP A 161 2.47 18.69 -9.98
C ASP A 161 1.74 17.39 -9.62
N ASP A 162 1.88 16.94 -8.37
CA ASP A 162 1.50 15.62 -7.93
C ASP A 162 0.06 15.57 -7.40
N ILE A 163 -0.50 14.37 -7.38
CA ILE A 163 -1.86 14.08 -6.96
C ILE A 163 -1.85 12.98 -5.89
N ILE A 164 -2.63 13.17 -4.83
CA ILE A 164 -3.04 12.11 -3.92
C ILE A 164 -4.51 11.79 -4.23
N GLN A 165 -4.78 10.55 -4.62
CA GLN A 165 -6.13 10.04 -4.84
C GLN A 165 -6.68 9.43 -3.54
N LEU A 166 -7.90 9.81 -3.19
CA LEU A 166 -8.63 9.38 -1.99
C LEU A 166 -10.03 8.88 -2.35
N HIS A 167 -10.59 8.02 -1.50
CA HIS A 167 -11.97 7.59 -1.61
C HIS A 167 -12.95 8.68 -1.13
N GLY A 168 -14.16 8.75 -1.70
CA GLY A 168 -15.24 9.57 -1.15
C GLY A 168 -15.13 11.05 -1.51
N SER A 169 -14.93 11.90 -0.50
CA SER A 169 -14.89 13.36 -0.62
C SER A 169 -14.00 13.99 0.45
N ALA A 170 -13.67 15.28 0.31
CA ALA A 170 -12.91 16.03 1.31
C ALA A 170 -13.52 15.97 2.73
N ALA A 171 -14.85 15.89 2.85
CA ALA A 171 -15.54 15.82 4.14
C ALA A 171 -15.29 14.52 4.91
N ASN A 172 -14.76 13.48 4.25
CA ASN A 172 -14.42 12.20 4.86
C ASN A 172 -13.05 12.22 5.55
N TYR A 173 -12.29 13.31 5.45
CA TYR A 173 -10.92 13.36 5.94
C TYR A 173 -10.67 14.57 6.83
N THR A 174 -9.61 14.47 7.62
CA THR A 174 -8.96 15.61 8.25
C THR A 174 -7.46 15.55 8.02
N LEU A 175 -6.81 16.71 8.08
CA LEU A 175 -5.37 16.85 7.99
C LEU A 175 -4.82 17.30 9.33
N GLN A 176 -3.73 16.69 9.77
CA GLN A 176 -3.00 17.11 10.96
C GLN A 176 -1.52 17.27 10.62
N VAL A 177 -0.91 18.36 11.10
CA VAL A 177 0.53 18.57 10.93
C VAL A 177 1.26 17.88 12.06
N ASP A 178 2.26 17.08 11.72
CA ASP A 178 3.21 16.47 12.66
C ASP A 178 4.64 16.81 12.21
N GLY A 179 5.30 17.68 12.97
CA GLY A 179 6.60 18.24 12.60
C GLY A 179 6.57 18.96 11.24
N THR A 180 7.29 18.40 10.26
CA THR A 180 7.35 18.91 8.89
C THR A 180 6.42 18.19 7.93
N SER A 181 5.63 17.24 8.42
CA SER A 181 4.78 16.36 7.61
C SER A 181 3.30 16.65 7.83
N THR A 182 2.47 16.22 6.89
CA THR A 182 1.01 16.27 7.03
C THR A 182 0.43 14.86 7.02
N ASN A 183 -0.24 14.49 8.11
CA ASN A 183 -0.98 13.25 8.25
C ASN A 183 -2.39 13.42 7.68
N ILE A 184 -2.86 12.41 6.93
CA ILE A 184 -4.18 12.32 6.33
C ILE A 184 -4.96 11.27 7.11
N PHE A 185 -5.99 11.72 7.83
CA PHE A 185 -6.85 10.84 8.60
C PHE A 185 -8.20 10.67 7.92
N LEU A 186 -8.65 9.43 7.77
CA LEU A 186 -10.03 9.09 7.44
C LEU A 186 -10.90 9.23 8.71
N LEU A 187 -12.03 9.93 8.59
CA LEU A 187 -13.00 10.09 9.66
C LEU A 187 -13.94 8.88 9.72
N GLY A 188 -13.97 8.20 10.87
CA GLY A 188 -14.86 7.09 11.16
C GLY A 188 -16.05 7.47 12.06
N GLN A 189 -16.72 6.44 12.59
CA GLN A 189 -17.85 6.65 13.51
C GLN A 189 -17.37 7.18 14.86
N ASN A 190 -18.24 7.90 15.58
CA ASN A 190 -17.96 8.44 16.91
C ASN A 190 -16.69 9.34 16.98
N ASN A 191 -16.38 10.04 15.89
CA ASN A 191 -15.16 10.84 15.73
C ASN A 191 -13.85 10.04 15.80
N SER A 192 -13.88 8.72 15.57
CA SER A 192 -12.65 7.96 15.37
C SER A 192 -11.91 8.47 14.14
N GLN A 193 -10.58 8.40 14.19
CA GLN A 193 -9.71 8.83 13.10
C GLN A 193 -8.75 7.70 12.79
N GLU A 194 -8.62 7.38 11.52
CA GLU A 194 -7.69 6.37 11.02
C GLU A 194 -6.63 7.05 10.16
N LEU A 195 -5.36 6.96 10.53
CA LEU A 195 -4.27 7.45 9.68
C LEU A 195 -4.19 6.53 8.46
N ILE A 196 -4.32 7.10 7.26
CA ILE A 196 -4.23 6.33 6.00
C ILE A 196 -3.04 6.76 5.14
N GLY A 197 -2.43 7.90 5.45
CA GLY A 197 -1.27 8.38 4.73
C GLY A 197 -0.58 9.54 5.41
N THR A 198 0.71 9.66 5.15
CA THR A 198 1.55 10.76 5.64
C THR A 198 2.29 11.36 4.46
N VAL A 199 2.18 12.67 4.27
CA VAL A 199 2.93 13.42 3.27
C VAL A 199 4.16 14.02 3.94
N SER A 200 5.32 13.45 3.64
CA SER A 200 6.58 13.81 4.28
C SER A 200 7.11 15.15 3.79
N GLY A 201 7.51 16.03 4.72
CA GLY A 201 8.18 17.29 4.39
C GLY A 201 7.27 18.37 3.77
N VAL A 202 5.96 18.14 3.73
CA VAL A 202 4.97 19.09 3.20
C VAL A 202 3.95 19.42 4.27
N THR A 203 3.74 20.73 4.49
CA THR A 203 2.72 21.27 5.40
C THR A 203 1.81 22.26 4.67
N GLY A 204 0.74 22.71 5.32
CA GLY A 204 -0.20 23.67 4.74
C GLY A 204 -1.07 23.09 3.62
N LEU A 205 -1.20 21.76 3.58
CA LEU A 205 -2.09 21.10 2.66
C LEU A 205 -3.57 21.42 2.96
N SER A 206 -4.40 21.39 1.93
CA SER A 206 -5.84 21.63 2.03
C SER A 206 -6.60 20.58 1.24
N LEU A 207 -7.56 19.91 1.87
CA LEU A 207 -8.41 18.90 1.24
C LEU A 207 -9.25 19.45 0.06
N ASN A 208 -9.38 20.77 -0.08
CA ASN A 208 -10.08 21.41 -1.20
C ASN A 208 -9.15 21.83 -2.34
N ALA A 209 -7.84 21.61 -2.20
CA ALA A 209 -6.86 21.94 -3.21
C ALA A 209 -6.84 20.91 -4.35
N PRO A 210 -6.39 21.29 -5.56
CA PRO A 210 -6.51 20.45 -6.75
C PRO A 210 -5.67 19.16 -6.72
N TYR A 211 -4.66 19.09 -5.86
CA TYR A 211 -3.78 17.94 -5.67
C TYR A 211 -4.40 16.81 -4.84
N PHE A 212 -5.53 17.05 -4.15
CA PHE A 212 -6.37 15.95 -3.66
C PHE A 212 -7.46 15.65 -4.69
N LYS A 213 -7.48 14.41 -5.18
CA LYS A 213 -8.52 13.91 -6.09
C LYS A 213 -9.35 12.86 -5.38
N TYR A 214 -10.66 13.03 -5.43
CA TYR A 214 -11.60 12.13 -4.78
C TYR A 214 -12.33 11.26 -5.81
N VAL A 215 -12.49 9.98 -5.50
CA VAL A 215 -13.20 9.00 -6.31
C VAL A 215 -14.21 8.24 -5.46
N SER A 216 -15.41 7.97 -5.99
CA SER A 216 -16.43 7.19 -5.30
C SER A 216 -17.47 6.64 -6.28
N GLY A 217 -18.25 5.67 -5.83
CA GLY A 217 -19.41 5.12 -6.54
C GLY A 217 -19.11 3.84 -7.32
N ASP A 218 -20.14 3.35 -7.99
CA ASP A 218 -20.06 2.14 -8.81
C ASP A 218 -19.27 2.39 -10.10
N ALA A 219 -18.83 1.32 -10.74
CA ALA A 219 -18.29 1.47 -12.09
C ALA A 219 -19.35 2.09 -13.00
N PRO A 220 -18.95 2.96 -13.94
CA PRO A 220 -19.86 3.36 -15.00
C PRO A 220 -20.38 2.11 -15.71
N ALA A 221 -21.70 1.95 -15.78
CA ALA A 221 -22.30 0.91 -16.61
C ALA A 221 -21.83 1.09 -18.07
N PRO A 222 -21.75 0.00 -18.86
CA PRO A 222 -21.41 0.10 -20.27
C PRO A 222 -22.33 1.12 -20.96
N VAL A 223 -21.74 2.14 -21.59
CA VAL A 223 -22.50 3.20 -22.29
C VAL A 223 -23.25 2.62 -23.51
N VAL A 224 -22.86 1.43 -23.96
CA VAL A 224 -23.50 0.68 -25.04
C VAL A 224 -23.87 -0.71 -24.52
N GLY A 225 -25.16 -1.06 -24.51
CA GLY A 225 -25.67 -2.31 -23.94
C GLY A 225 -25.25 -3.60 -24.66
N LEU A 226 -24.51 -3.50 -25.76
CA LEU A 226 -23.88 -4.62 -26.47
C LEU A 226 -22.45 -4.89 -25.97
N ILE A 227 -21.88 -4.01 -25.15
CA ILE A 227 -20.54 -4.18 -24.57
C ILE A 227 -20.67 -4.98 -23.26
N ASN A 228 -20.13 -6.19 -23.25
CA ASN A 228 -19.94 -6.98 -22.04
C ASN A 228 -18.54 -6.70 -21.47
N GLN A 229 -18.46 -6.11 -20.28
CA GLN A 229 -17.20 -5.89 -19.58
C GLN A 229 -16.83 -7.14 -18.76
N TYR A 230 -15.68 -7.74 -19.04
CA TYR A 230 -15.11 -8.82 -18.24
C TYR A 230 -13.95 -8.26 -17.41
N GLY A 231 -14.14 -8.08 -16.11
CA GLY A 231 -13.16 -7.54 -15.18
C GLY A 231 -13.62 -7.68 -13.73
N ASN A 232 -12.67 -7.70 -12.78
CA ASN A 232 -12.97 -7.89 -11.35
C ASN A 232 -12.91 -6.57 -10.56
N ARG A 233 -12.82 -6.69 -9.22
CA ARG A 233 -12.88 -5.60 -8.24
C ARG A 233 -11.65 -4.68 -8.19
N GLY A 234 -10.50 -5.08 -8.73
CA GLY A 234 -9.26 -4.28 -8.71
C GLY A 234 -9.20 -3.23 -9.82
N GLN A 235 -8.22 -2.33 -9.75
CA GLN A 235 -7.94 -1.36 -10.81
C GLN A 235 -7.50 -2.08 -12.09
N ASN A 236 -8.20 -1.79 -13.18
CA ASN A 236 -7.90 -2.29 -14.53
C ASN A 236 -6.97 -1.30 -15.22
N ILE A 237 -5.67 -1.47 -15.03
CA ILE A 237 -4.66 -0.70 -15.74
C ILE A 237 -4.32 -1.49 -17.01
N PRO A 238 -4.61 -0.97 -18.22
CA PRO A 238 -4.44 -1.71 -19.46
C PRO A 238 -2.96 -1.75 -19.83
N TRP A 239 -2.23 -2.72 -19.29
CA TRP A 239 -0.83 -2.96 -19.66
C TRP A 239 -0.68 -3.54 -21.05
N ASN A 240 -1.70 -4.23 -21.55
CA ASN A 240 -1.79 -4.73 -22.92
C ASN A 240 -3.27 -4.86 -23.29
N ILE A 241 -3.73 -4.06 -24.25
CA ILE A 241 -5.05 -4.28 -24.87
C ILE A 241 -4.83 -5.23 -26.04
N ALA A 242 -5.26 -6.49 -25.90
CA ALA A 242 -5.40 -7.35 -27.07
C ALA A 242 -6.77 -7.09 -27.69
N ILE A 243 -6.78 -6.70 -28.96
CA ILE A 243 -8.00 -6.50 -29.75
C ILE A 243 -8.06 -7.65 -30.75
N ALA A 244 -9.13 -8.44 -30.68
CA ALA A 244 -9.43 -9.49 -31.64
C ALA A 244 -10.85 -9.31 -32.18
N ASN A 245 -11.11 -9.89 -33.34
CA ASN A 245 -12.45 -9.99 -33.89
C ASN A 245 -12.79 -11.44 -34.21
N ASP A 246 -14.06 -11.80 -34.11
CA ASP A 246 -14.54 -13.08 -34.66
C ASP A 246 -14.95 -12.94 -36.14
N ASP A 247 -15.36 -14.06 -36.73
CA ASP A 247 -15.87 -14.12 -38.11
C ASP A 247 -17.25 -13.45 -38.27
N SER A 248 -17.91 -13.10 -37.16
CA SER A 248 -19.19 -12.38 -37.11
C SER A 248 -19.02 -10.86 -37.08
N GLY A 249 -17.79 -10.38 -36.85
CA GLY A 249 -17.46 -8.95 -36.75
C GLY A 249 -17.55 -8.37 -35.35
N ASP A 250 -17.68 -9.20 -34.31
CA ASP A 250 -17.64 -8.78 -32.92
C ASP A 250 -16.21 -8.39 -32.55
N VAL A 251 -16.04 -7.31 -31.79
CA VAL A 251 -14.73 -6.82 -31.33
C VAL A 251 -14.56 -7.15 -29.85
N TYR A 252 -13.49 -7.88 -29.53
CA TYR A 252 -13.09 -8.21 -28.17
C TYR A 252 -11.87 -7.39 -27.79
N ALA A 253 -11.98 -6.58 -26.74
CA ALA A 253 -10.86 -5.93 -26.09
C ALA A 253 -10.65 -6.57 -24.71
N THR A 254 -9.47 -7.13 -24.46
CA THR A 254 -9.09 -7.66 -23.15
C THR A 254 -7.93 -6.87 -22.55
N GLY A 255 -7.80 -6.90 -21.22
CA GLY A 255 -6.72 -6.27 -20.47
C GLY A 255 -6.36 -7.08 -19.23
N THR A 256 -5.34 -6.63 -18.50
CA THR A 256 -4.96 -7.21 -17.20
C THR A 256 -5.80 -6.60 -16.08
N THR A 257 -6.14 -7.41 -15.08
CA THR A 257 -6.87 -6.99 -13.87
C THR A 257 -6.24 -7.65 -12.65
N ALA A 258 -6.14 -6.94 -11.52
CA ALA A 258 -5.44 -7.41 -10.32
C ALA A 258 -6.23 -8.41 -9.45
N GLY A 259 -7.02 -9.29 -10.07
CA GLY A 259 -7.84 -10.27 -9.34
C GLY A 259 -8.40 -11.40 -10.20
N ASN A 260 -9.29 -12.20 -9.63
CA ASN A 260 -9.90 -13.32 -10.35
C ASN A 260 -10.90 -12.84 -11.43
N VAL A 261 -10.62 -13.15 -12.69
CA VAL A 261 -11.48 -12.85 -13.86
C VAL A 261 -12.86 -13.51 -13.83
N GLY A 262 -13.10 -14.48 -12.94
CA GLY A 262 -14.40 -15.11 -12.68
C GLY A 262 -15.18 -14.54 -11.50
N GLY A 263 -14.73 -13.45 -10.88
CA GLY A 263 -15.46 -12.75 -9.82
C GLY A 263 -16.71 -12.02 -10.33
N PRO A 264 -17.57 -11.50 -9.43
CA PRO A 264 -18.71 -10.68 -9.84
C PRO A 264 -18.24 -9.49 -10.68
N SER A 265 -18.84 -9.31 -11.86
CA SER A 265 -18.54 -8.19 -12.74
C SER A 265 -18.73 -6.87 -11.99
N ALA A 266 -17.82 -5.92 -12.18
CA ALA A 266 -17.97 -4.57 -11.66
C ALA A 266 -18.95 -3.71 -12.48
N GLY A 267 -19.52 -4.26 -13.56
CA GLY A 267 -20.53 -3.66 -14.42
C GLY A 267 -21.45 -4.70 -15.06
#